data_AF-A0A6N4X208-F1
#
_entry.id   AF-A0A6N4X208-F1
#
_cell.length_a   1.000
_cell.length_b   1.000
_cell.length_c   1.000
_cell.angle_alpha   90.00
_cell.angle_beta   90.00
_cell.angle_gamma   90.00
#
_symmetry.space_group_name_H-M   'P 1'
#
loop_
_entity.id
_entity.type
_entity.pdbx_description
1 polymer ?
#
loop_
_entity_poly.entity_id
_entity_poly.type
_entity_poly.pdbx_seq_one_letter_code
_entity_poly.pdbx_strand_id
1 'polypeptide(L)'
;MKTSKLAQLAFALSLVTTPFIATQEAEAHCEVPCGIYNDGARVESMLEDAATIAKATKMMAELEGTTDAQSINQMTRWVANKEEHAQKIIDTISNYFLTQRVKADQEDYKERLVKHHTVIVNAMKAKQNADSKYATALAESIEALTAYYPVHRH
;
A
#
# COMPACT_ATOMS: atom_id res chain seq x y z
N MET A 1 34.49 -50.72 1.06
CA MET A 1 35.47 -49.87 0.34
C MET A 1 35.57 -48.54 1.07
N LYS A 2 36.73 -48.20 1.63
CA LYS A 2 36.95 -46.94 2.36
C LYS A 2 37.16 -45.81 1.34
N THR A 3 36.21 -44.91 1.21
CA THR A 3 36.34 -43.73 0.34
C THR A 3 37.43 -42.79 0.88
N SER A 4 38.32 -42.34 -0.01
CA SER A 4 39.45 -41.45 0.30
C SER A 4 38.98 -40.13 0.92
N LYS A 5 39.72 -39.63 1.94
CA LYS A 5 39.46 -38.31 2.58
C LYS A 5 39.43 -37.15 1.56
N LEU A 6 40.13 -37.30 0.43
CA LEU A 6 40.11 -36.32 -0.67
C LEU A 6 38.76 -36.26 -1.41
N ALA A 7 38.04 -37.40 -1.52
CA ALA A 7 36.71 -37.43 -2.11
C ALA A 7 35.65 -36.81 -1.17
N GLN A 8 35.87 -36.89 0.14
CA GLN A 8 35.00 -36.24 1.13
C GLN A 8 35.18 -34.71 1.15
N LEU A 9 36.40 -34.20 0.92
CA LEU A 9 36.63 -32.75 0.79
C LEU A 9 36.07 -32.15 -0.50
N ALA A 10 36.13 -32.88 -1.62
CA ALA A 10 35.56 -32.41 -2.89
C ALA A 10 34.02 -32.33 -2.84
N PHE A 11 33.36 -33.23 -2.10
CA PHE A 11 31.91 -33.20 -1.90
C PHE A 11 31.47 -32.09 -0.93
N ALA A 12 32.32 -31.74 0.06
CA ALA A 12 32.02 -30.66 0.99
C ALA A 12 32.12 -29.25 0.35
N LEU A 13 32.93 -29.10 -0.71
CA LEU A 13 33.12 -27.81 -1.38
C LEU A 13 32.06 -27.51 -2.45
N SER A 14 31.36 -28.53 -2.97
CA SER A 14 30.29 -28.33 -3.97
C SER A 14 28.91 -27.98 -3.38
N LEU A 15 28.74 -28.03 -2.05
CA LEU A 15 27.47 -27.73 -1.39
C LEU A 15 27.28 -26.26 -0.98
N VAL A 16 28.30 -25.40 -1.14
CA VAL A 16 28.26 -24.01 -0.61
C VAL A 16 27.92 -22.96 -1.69
N THR A 17 27.74 -23.36 -2.95
CA THR A 17 27.39 -22.44 -4.04
C THR A 17 25.96 -22.61 -4.52
N THR A 18 24.99 -22.75 -3.61
CA THR A 18 23.59 -22.53 -3.98
C THR A 18 23.34 -21.02 -3.98
N PRO A 19 23.04 -20.40 -5.13
CA PRO A 19 22.67 -19.00 -5.14
C PRO A 19 21.40 -18.85 -4.29
N PHE A 20 21.49 -17.99 -3.27
CA PHE A 20 20.33 -17.57 -2.50
C PHE A 20 19.44 -16.76 -3.42
N ILE A 21 18.46 -17.42 -4.05
CA ILE A 21 17.38 -16.73 -4.76
C ILE A 21 16.48 -16.18 -3.66
N ALA A 22 16.76 -14.95 -3.24
CA ALA A 22 15.75 -14.18 -2.53
C ALA A 22 14.57 -14.06 -3.50
N THR A 23 13.43 -14.64 -3.14
CA THR A 23 12.17 -14.32 -3.79
C THR A 23 11.95 -12.84 -3.53
N GLN A 24 12.31 -12.01 -4.50
CA GLN A 24 11.91 -10.62 -4.50
C GLN A 24 10.38 -10.68 -4.52
N GLU A 25 9.74 -10.21 -3.46
CA GLU A 25 8.30 -9.99 -3.50
C GLU A 25 8.08 -8.99 -4.63
N ALA A 26 7.71 -9.53 -5.79
CA ALA A 26 7.20 -8.73 -6.88
C ALA A 26 5.94 -8.11 -6.30
N GLU A 27 6.07 -6.86 -5.89
CA GLU A 27 4.91 -6.08 -5.51
C GLU A 27 3.99 -6.17 -6.74
N ALA A 28 2.84 -6.81 -6.54
CA ALA A 28 1.87 -7.03 -7.58
C ALA A 28 1.39 -5.64 -8.05
N HIS A 29 2.09 -5.07 -9.02
CA HIS A 29 1.94 -3.72 -9.60
C HIS A 29 2.49 -3.67 -11.05
N CYS A 30 3.08 -4.76 -11.55
CA CYS A 30 3.99 -4.74 -12.70
C CYS A 30 3.32 -4.60 -14.08
N GLU A 31 1.98 -4.48 -14.14
CA GLU A 31 1.16 -4.31 -15.37
C GLU A 31 1.42 -5.34 -16.50
N VAL A 32 2.13 -6.42 -16.20
CA VAL A 32 2.32 -7.60 -17.04
C VAL A 32 1.45 -8.75 -16.52
N PRO A 33 1.11 -9.76 -17.35
CA PRO A 33 0.29 -10.89 -16.91
C PRO A 33 1.09 -11.88 -16.05
N CYS A 34 1.58 -11.42 -14.88
CA CYS A 34 2.39 -12.22 -13.97
C CYS A 34 1.56 -13.23 -13.15
N GLY A 35 0.25 -13.00 -13.00
CA GLY A 35 -0.65 -13.88 -12.23
C GLY A 35 -0.46 -13.83 -10.71
N ILE A 36 0.39 -12.94 -10.20
CA ILE A 36 0.69 -12.79 -8.78
C ILE A 36 -0.12 -11.62 -8.24
N TYR A 37 -1.04 -11.89 -7.32
CA TYR A 37 -1.94 -10.90 -6.73
C TYR A 37 -2.08 -11.12 -5.23
N ASN A 38 -2.05 -10.04 -4.45
CA ASN A 38 -2.37 -10.07 -3.03
C ASN A 38 -3.29 -8.89 -2.70
N ASP A 39 -4.55 -9.03 -3.09
CA ASP A 39 -5.54 -7.95 -3.01
C ASP A 39 -5.79 -7.51 -1.56
N GLY A 40 -5.83 -8.47 -0.62
CA GLY A 40 -5.98 -8.19 0.81
C GLY A 40 -4.84 -7.33 1.35
N ALA A 41 -3.58 -7.69 1.07
CA ALA A 41 -2.44 -6.90 1.53
C ALA A 41 -2.41 -5.48 0.92
N ARG A 42 -2.94 -5.28 -0.29
CA ARG A 42 -3.08 -3.94 -0.87
C ARG A 42 -4.13 -3.11 -0.14
N VAL A 43 -5.25 -3.71 0.25
CA VAL A 43 -6.26 -3.02 1.08
C VAL A 43 -5.69 -2.71 2.46
N GLU A 44 -4.99 -3.65 3.09
CA GLU A 44 -4.32 -3.43 4.38
C GLU A 44 -3.32 -2.27 4.31
N SER A 45 -2.44 -2.26 3.31
CA SER A 45 -1.49 -1.16 3.10
C SER A 45 -2.19 0.19 2.87
N MET A 46 -3.31 0.23 2.13
CA MET A 46 -4.10 1.46 1.98
C MET A 46 -4.73 1.92 3.31
N LEU A 47 -5.14 0.99 4.17
CA LEU A 47 -5.65 1.31 5.51
C LEU A 47 -4.55 1.89 6.41
N GLU A 48 -3.33 1.37 6.33
CA GLU A 48 -2.15 1.93 7.01
C GLU A 48 -1.80 3.34 6.50
N ASP A 49 -1.85 3.56 5.19
CA ASP A 49 -1.69 4.88 4.57
C ASP A 49 -2.78 5.85 5.05
N ALA A 50 -4.04 5.40 5.12
CA ALA A 50 -5.15 6.20 5.62
C ALA A 50 -5.00 6.56 7.11
N ALA A 51 -4.51 5.64 7.94
CA ALA A 51 -4.17 5.91 9.34
C ALA A 51 -3.05 6.96 9.45
N THR A 52 -2.06 6.91 8.56
CA THR A 52 -0.98 7.91 8.49
C THR A 52 -1.50 9.29 8.09
N ILE A 53 -2.43 9.36 7.12
CA ILE A 53 -3.13 10.59 6.71
C ILE A 53 -3.94 11.17 7.88
N ALA A 54 -4.67 10.33 8.61
CA ALA A 54 -5.45 10.76 9.77
C ALA A 54 -4.54 11.33 10.87
N LYS A 55 -3.41 10.66 11.14
CA LYS A 55 -2.40 11.14 12.09
C LYS A 55 -1.82 12.48 11.64
N ALA A 56 -1.38 12.60 10.39
CA ALA A 56 -0.83 13.85 9.86
C ALA A 56 -1.84 15.00 9.99
N THR A 57 -3.10 14.75 9.66
CA THR A 57 -4.20 15.73 9.79
C THR A 57 -4.39 16.18 11.25
N LYS A 58 -4.35 15.25 12.20
CA LYS A 58 -4.41 15.57 13.64
C LYS A 58 -3.21 16.42 14.07
N MET A 59 -2.00 16.04 13.68
CA MET A 59 -0.79 16.80 14.06
C MET A 59 -0.77 18.21 13.45
N MET A 60 -1.31 18.38 12.23
CA MET A 60 -1.49 19.71 11.64
C MET A 60 -2.44 20.58 12.48
N ALA A 61 -3.55 20.02 12.96
CA ALA A 61 -4.48 20.76 13.83
C ALA A 61 -3.83 21.15 15.17
N GLU A 62 -2.98 20.30 15.75
CA GLU A 62 -2.23 20.63 16.98
C GLU A 62 -1.22 21.78 16.79
N LEU A 63 -0.75 22.00 15.56
CA LEU A 63 0.18 23.08 15.20
C LEU A 63 -0.54 24.35 14.73
N GLU A 64 -1.87 24.37 14.67
CA GLU A 64 -2.63 25.53 14.20
C GLU A 64 -2.35 26.77 15.07
N GLY A 65 -2.11 27.91 14.43
CA GLY A 65 -1.80 29.18 15.12
C GLY A 65 -0.38 29.33 15.65
N THR A 66 0.45 28.28 15.58
CA THR A 66 1.88 28.36 15.92
C THR A 66 2.69 28.97 14.77
N THR A 67 3.71 29.78 15.10
CA THR A 67 4.48 30.53 14.10
C THR A 67 6.00 30.44 14.30
N ASP A 68 6.48 29.63 15.23
CA ASP A 68 7.91 29.40 15.38
C ASP A 68 8.45 28.53 14.23
N ALA A 69 9.74 28.67 13.94
CA ALA A 69 10.38 28.00 12.81
C ALA A 69 10.27 26.47 12.87
N GLN A 70 10.27 25.88 14.07
CA GLN A 70 10.17 24.43 14.22
C GLN A 70 8.76 23.96 13.87
N SER A 71 7.72 24.66 14.35
CA SER A 71 6.33 24.32 14.04
C SER A 71 6.01 24.47 12.55
N ILE A 72 6.55 25.50 11.87
CA ILE A 72 6.43 25.67 10.42
C ILE A 72 7.07 24.49 9.66
N ASN A 73 8.26 24.06 10.10
CA ASN A 73 8.93 22.89 9.51
C ASN A 73 8.10 21.61 9.71
N GLN A 74 7.52 21.39 10.89
CA GLN A 74 6.68 20.22 11.14
C GLN A 74 5.38 20.26 10.34
N MET A 75 4.72 21.42 10.26
CA MET A 75 3.52 21.60 9.42
C MET A 75 3.81 21.21 7.98
N THR A 76 4.91 21.72 7.42
CA THR A 76 5.33 21.42 6.04
C THR A 76 5.55 19.92 5.83
N ARG A 77 6.21 19.24 6.78
CA ARG A 77 6.44 17.79 6.71
C ARG A 77 5.14 16.99 6.81
N TRP A 78 4.20 17.40 7.66
CA TRP A 78 2.91 16.72 7.78
C TRP A 78 2.08 16.87 6.52
N VAL A 79 2.07 18.05 5.90
CA VAL A 79 1.43 18.26 4.59
C VAL A 79 2.06 17.34 3.55
N ALA A 80 3.39 17.39 3.38
CA ALA A 80 4.08 16.56 2.39
C ALA A 80 3.83 15.06 2.59
N ASN A 81 3.92 14.57 3.83
CA ASN A 81 3.67 13.16 4.15
C ASN A 81 2.22 12.77 3.85
N LYS A 82 1.24 13.59 4.26
CA LYS A 82 -0.18 13.37 3.95
C LYS A 82 -0.43 13.27 2.44
N GLU A 83 0.20 14.13 1.65
CA GLU A 83 0.03 14.15 0.20
C GLU A 83 0.67 12.96 -0.51
N GLU A 84 1.81 12.48 -0.01
CA GLU A 84 2.48 11.28 -0.51
C GLU A 84 1.64 10.03 -0.25
N HIS A 85 1.18 9.82 0.99
CA HIS A 85 0.34 8.67 1.34
C HIS A 85 -1.01 8.70 0.61
N ALA A 86 -1.63 9.87 0.44
CA ALA A 86 -2.84 9.97 -0.36
C ALA A 86 -2.60 9.62 -1.83
N GLN A 87 -1.42 9.95 -2.37
CA GLN A 87 -1.05 9.57 -3.74
C GLN A 87 -0.86 8.06 -3.89
N LYS A 88 -0.18 7.40 -2.93
CA LYS A 88 -0.01 5.94 -2.93
C LYS A 88 -1.34 5.19 -3.01
N ILE A 89 -2.36 5.67 -2.28
CA ILE A 89 -3.71 5.11 -2.35
C ILE A 89 -4.33 5.31 -3.74
N ILE A 90 -4.22 6.52 -4.31
CA ILE A 90 -4.74 6.81 -5.67
C ILE A 90 -4.09 5.90 -6.71
N ASP A 91 -2.76 5.75 -6.65
CA ASP A 91 -1.98 4.94 -7.58
C ASP A 91 -2.31 3.46 -7.43
N THR A 92 -2.46 2.97 -6.19
CA THR A 92 -2.88 1.59 -5.91
C THR A 92 -4.25 1.30 -6.50
N ILE A 93 -5.24 2.16 -6.27
CA ILE A 93 -6.57 1.96 -6.86
C ILE A 93 -6.50 2.02 -8.38
N SER A 94 -5.79 3.00 -8.94
CA SER A 94 -5.75 3.24 -10.38
C SER A 94 -5.01 2.13 -11.12
N ASN A 95 -3.78 1.83 -10.71
CA ASN A 95 -2.85 0.98 -11.45
C ASN A 95 -2.95 -0.50 -11.08
N TYR A 96 -3.41 -0.83 -9.87
CA TYR A 96 -3.60 -2.21 -9.46
C TYR A 96 -5.05 -2.64 -9.60
N PHE A 97 -5.98 -1.97 -8.91
CA PHE A 97 -7.35 -2.44 -8.86
C PHE A 97 -8.12 -2.17 -10.16
N LEU A 98 -8.16 -0.93 -10.64
CA LEU A 98 -9.00 -0.55 -11.78
C LEU A 98 -8.53 -1.13 -13.11
N THR A 99 -7.21 -1.26 -13.32
CA THR A 99 -6.69 -1.86 -14.56
C THR A 99 -6.58 -3.39 -14.50
N GLN A 100 -6.40 -4.00 -13.32
CA GLN A 100 -6.08 -5.42 -13.22
C GLN A 100 -7.11 -6.27 -12.48
N ARG A 101 -7.86 -5.71 -11.52
CA ARG A 101 -8.78 -6.47 -10.64
C ARG A 101 -10.25 -6.23 -10.92
N VAL A 102 -10.63 -5.03 -11.36
CA VAL A 102 -12.01 -4.71 -11.75
C VAL A 102 -12.21 -5.09 -13.22
N LYS A 103 -12.99 -6.13 -13.50
CA LYS A 103 -13.23 -6.64 -14.87
C LYS A 103 -14.56 -6.14 -15.42
N ALA A 104 -14.60 -5.78 -16.70
CA ALA A 104 -15.79 -5.19 -17.32
C ALA A 104 -16.94 -6.19 -17.51
N ASP A 105 -16.65 -7.49 -17.52
CA ASP A 105 -17.59 -8.59 -17.73
C ASP A 105 -18.13 -9.20 -16.43
N GLN A 106 -17.63 -8.80 -15.26
CA GLN A 106 -18.15 -9.28 -13.98
C GLN A 106 -19.49 -8.63 -13.63
N GLU A 107 -20.39 -9.38 -13.00
CA GLU A 107 -21.78 -8.99 -12.72
C GLU A 107 -21.87 -7.67 -11.90
N ASP A 108 -20.99 -7.51 -10.92
CA ASP A 108 -20.92 -6.34 -10.02
C ASP A 108 -19.98 -5.22 -10.51
N TYR A 109 -19.62 -5.21 -11.81
CA TYR A 109 -18.66 -4.25 -12.39
C TYR A 109 -18.94 -2.79 -12.01
N LYS A 110 -20.19 -2.35 -12.19
CA LYS A 110 -20.59 -0.96 -11.91
C LYS A 110 -20.43 -0.60 -10.42
N GLU A 111 -20.81 -1.53 -9.54
CA GLU A 111 -20.71 -1.30 -8.10
C GLU A 111 -19.25 -1.19 -7.66
N ARG A 112 -18.41 -2.13 -8.13
CA ARG A 112 -16.97 -2.10 -7.87
C ARG A 112 -16.34 -0.83 -8.41
N LEU A 113 -16.65 -0.45 -9.65
CA LEU A 113 -16.09 0.76 -10.27
C LEU A 113 -16.41 2.01 -9.42
N VAL A 114 -17.66 2.14 -8.96
CA VAL A 114 -18.08 3.27 -8.11
C VAL A 114 -17.35 3.28 -6.78
N LYS A 115 -17.24 2.13 -6.09
CA LYS A 115 -16.56 2.06 -4.79
C LYS A 115 -15.07 2.37 -4.89
N HIS A 116 -14.38 1.83 -5.90
CA HIS A 116 -12.97 2.15 -6.13
C HIS A 116 -12.76 3.61 -6.51
N HIS A 117 -13.59 4.17 -7.40
CA HIS A 117 -13.51 5.59 -7.74
C HIS A 117 -13.77 6.50 -6.52
N THR A 118 -14.67 6.08 -5.62
CA THR A 118 -14.93 6.80 -4.37
C THR A 118 -13.68 6.90 -3.50
N VAL A 119 -12.87 5.83 -3.42
CA VAL A 119 -11.57 5.88 -2.71
C VAL A 119 -10.64 6.92 -3.34
N ILE A 120 -10.51 6.96 -4.68
CA ILE A 120 -9.68 7.96 -5.36
C ILE A 120 -10.14 9.39 -5.02
N VAL A 121 -11.45 9.64 -5.10
CA VAL A 121 -12.00 10.98 -4.81
C VAL A 121 -11.79 11.37 -3.36
N ASN A 122 -11.99 10.45 -2.41
CA ASN A 122 -11.76 10.73 -1.00
C ASN A 122 -10.27 10.90 -0.67
N ALA A 123 -9.38 10.15 -1.34
CA ALA A 123 -7.94 10.31 -1.20
C ALA A 123 -7.49 11.69 -1.68
N MET A 124 -7.99 12.14 -2.84
CA MET A 124 -7.76 13.50 -3.34
C MET A 124 -8.28 14.57 -2.36
N LYS A 125 -9.47 14.38 -1.78
CA LYS A 125 -10.01 15.32 -0.79
C LYS A 125 -9.16 15.37 0.47
N ALA A 126 -8.75 14.22 1.00
CA ALA A 126 -7.85 14.14 2.16
C ALA A 126 -6.47 14.73 1.84
N LYS A 127 -5.98 14.59 0.61
CA LYS A 127 -4.76 15.23 0.11
C LYS A 127 -4.85 16.77 0.20
N GLN A 128 -5.96 17.34 -0.26
CA GLN A 128 -6.12 18.79 -0.38
C GLN A 128 -6.55 19.52 0.91
N ASN A 129 -7.17 18.82 1.86
CA ASN A 129 -7.82 19.46 3.02
C ASN A 129 -7.17 19.08 4.36
N ALA A 130 -7.34 19.94 5.37
CA ALA A 130 -6.83 19.73 6.73
C ALA A 130 -7.94 19.31 7.74
N ASP A 131 -9.20 19.25 7.32
CA ASP A 131 -10.31 18.80 8.17
C ASP A 131 -10.31 17.26 8.27
N SER A 132 -10.35 16.75 9.50
CA SER A 132 -10.28 15.32 9.79
C SER A 132 -11.39 14.49 9.13
N LYS A 133 -12.55 15.11 8.82
CA LYS A 133 -13.65 14.41 8.15
C LYS A 133 -13.25 13.79 6.81
N TYR A 134 -12.28 14.40 6.10
CA TYR A 134 -11.83 13.88 4.81
C TYR A 134 -10.92 12.65 4.98
N ALA A 135 -10.11 12.61 6.05
CA ALA A 135 -9.33 11.44 6.40
C ALA A 135 -10.24 10.28 6.84
N THR A 136 -11.30 10.57 7.62
CA THR A 136 -12.31 9.58 8.02
C THR A 136 -13.02 8.99 6.81
N ALA A 137 -13.53 9.84 5.91
CA ALA A 137 -14.23 9.38 4.71
C ALA A 137 -13.34 8.53 3.78
N LEU A 138 -12.03 8.84 3.72
CA LEU A 138 -11.05 8.01 3.02
C LEU A 138 -10.95 6.62 3.66
N ALA A 139 -10.71 6.54 4.96
CA ALA A 139 -10.59 5.27 5.68
C ALA A 139 -11.85 4.40 5.52
N GLU A 140 -13.04 4.98 5.68
CA GLU A 140 -14.32 4.28 5.49
C GLU A 140 -14.49 3.75 4.06
N SER A 141 -14.08 4.53 3.05
CA SER A 141 -14.17 4.09 1.66
C SER A 141 -13.21 2.96 1.32
N ILE A 142 -12.03 2.92 1.95
CA ILE A 142 -11.08 1.80 1.80
C ILE A 142 -11.61 0.57 2.52
N GLU A 143 -12.14 0.73 3.73
CA GLU A 143 -12.75 -0.35 4.51
C GLU A 143 -13.91 -1.02 3.74
N ALA A 144 -14.68 -0.25 2.98
CA ALA A 144 -15.74 -0.78 2.13
C ALA A 144 -15.23 -1.73 1.02
N LEU A 145 -13.95 -1.69 0.66
CA LEU A 145 -13.36 -2.64 -0.30
C LEU A 145 -13.08 -4.02 0.32
N THR A 146 -13.09 -4.14 1.66
CA THR A 146 -12.90 -5.44 2.34
C THR A 146 -13.99 -6.46 2.04
N ALA A 147 -15.18 -5.98 1.62
CA ALA A 147 -16.26 -6.81 1.11
C ALA A 147 -15.87 -7.59 -0.16
N TYR A 148 -14.89 -7.09 -0.92
CA TYR A 148 -14.38 -7.69 -2.14
C TYR A 148 -13.02 -8.37 -1.97
N TYR A 149 -12.21 -7.83 -1.07
CA TYR A 149 -10.84 -8.24 -0.83
C TYR A 149 -10.62 -8.40 0.68
N PRO A 150 -10.91 -9.59 1.24
CA PRO A 150 -10.79 -9.82 2.67
C PRO A 150 -9.38 -9.54 3.17
N VAL A 151 -9.29 -8.83 4.29
CA VAL A 151 -8.04 -8.54 5.02
C VAL A 151 -7.92 -9.46 6.22
N HIS A 152 -6.69 -9.90 6.52
CA HIS A 152 -6.39 -10.63 7.74
C HIS A 152 -6.24 -9.63 8.88
N ARG A 153 -7.22 -9.59 9.79
CA ARG A 153 -7.11 -8.77 11.00
C ARG A 153 -6.35 -9.58 12.06
N HIS A 154 -5.21 -9.05 12.50
CA HIS A 154 -4.40 -9.60 13.58
C HIS A 154 -5.00 -9.33 14.96
#